data_AF-A0AAU1MN61-F1
#
_entry.id   AF-A0AAU1MN61-F1
#
_cell.length_a   1.000
_cell.length_b   1.000
_cell.length_c   1.000
_cell.angle_alpha   90.00
_cell.angle_beta   90.00
_cell.angle_gamma   90.00
#
_symmetry.space_group_name_H-M   'P 1'
#
loop_
_entity.id
_entity.type
_entity.pdbx_description
1 polymer ?
#
loop_
_entity_poly.entity_id
_entity_poly.type
_entity_poly.pdbx_seq_one_letter_code
_entity_poly.pdbx_strand_id
1 'polypeptide(L)'
;MSGSGTTAGDDPLQTAVWRLRSRACWTDAAALLERLAATDARAALQRAALLGERCLYTEQGWAAAEDALRAAEALAHNDGERGAAACERGQLAYSATLLGVRDRADEARSALGRAAALLPPGAPGRALLDFRRGLMAENLSDSPQAARAAYRRAHAGATAHPDPLLLSFTWRHLAGLALRDGELAEARHGFAESLRIREELGYLVGTAPALASLAEAEPDPEAAERLRAEASRLFRLLGGVPTWLAEHLPTAA
;
A
#
# COMPACT_ATOMS: atom_id res chain seq x y z
N MET A 1 1.63 0.71 -11.33
CA MET A 1 0.39 -0.08 -11.33
C MET A 1 -0.75 0.90 -11.39
N SER A 2 -1.63 0.83 -12.38
CA SER A 2 -2.80 1.71 -12.43
C SER A 2 -3.71 1.35 -11.26
N GLY A 3 -3.79 2.23 -10.26
CA GLY A 3 -4.69 2.10 -9.11
C GLY A 3 -6.15 2.42 -9.44
N SER A 4 -6.52 2.47 -10.72
CA SER A 4 -7.89 2.66 -11.18
C SER A 4 -8.67 1.37 -11.00
N GLY A 5 -9.81 1.43 -10.31
CA GLY A 5 -10.77 0.33 -10.28
C GLY A 5 -11.17 -0.08 -11.70
N THR A 6 -11.69 -1.30 -11.85
CA THR A 6 -11.90 -1.89 -13.18
C THR A 6 -13.05 -1.22 -13.93
N THR A 7 -12.80 -0.72 -15.14
CA THR A 7 -13.82 -0.22 -16.07
C THR A 7 -14.05 -1.19 -17.23
N ALA A 8 -15.15 -1.03 -17.96
CA ALA A 8 -15.58 -1.96 -19.03
C ALA A 8 -14.63 -2.05 -20.24
N GLY A 9 -13.60 -1.19 -20.33
CA GLY A 9 -12.57 -1.19 -21.38
C GLY A 9 -11.21 -1.76 -20.94
N ASP A 10 -11.10 -2.28 -19.71
CA ASP A 10 -9.82 -2.71 -19.15
C ASP A 10 -9.40 -4.09 -19.68
N ASP A 11 -8.08 -4.30 -19.80
CA ASP A 11 -7.48 -5.61 -20.11
C ASP A 11 -8.04 -6.69 -19.16
N PRO A 12 -8.64 -7.78 -19.67
CA PRO A 12 -9.21 -8.85 -18.85
C PRO A 12 -8.22 -9.43 -17.83
N LEU A 13 -6.93 -9.52 -18.19
CA LEU A 13 -5.89 -10.00 -17.28
C LEU A 13 -5.73 -9.03 -16.11
N GLN A 14 -5.62 -7.73 -16.37
CA GLN A 14 -5.49 -6.71 -15.33
C GLN A 14 -6.72 -6.63 -14.45
N THR A 15 -7.91 -6.81 -15.03
CA THR A 15 -9.18 -6.92 -14.28
C THR A 15 -9.16 -8.10 -13.31
N ALA A 16 -8.70 -9.27 -13.76
CA ALA A 16 -8.59 -10.46 -12.91
C ALA A 16 -7.56 -10.27 -11.79
N VAL A 17 -6.37 -9.74 -12.12
CA VAL A 17 -5.31 -9.42 -11.14
C VAL A 17 -5.83 -8.46 -10.08
N TRP A 18 -6.55 -7.40 -10.48
CA TRP A 18 -7.15 -6.45 -9.55
C TRP A 18 -8.14 -7.10 -8.59
N ARG A 19 -9.09 -7.88 -9.12
CA ARG A 19 -10.14 -8.53 -8.32
C ARG A 19 -9.58 -9.52 -7.28
N LEU A 20 -8.50 -10.22 -7.64
CA LEU A 20 -7.80 -11.14 -6.75
C LEU A 20 -7.00 -10.37 -5.69
N ARG A 21 -6.19 -9.39 -6.11
CA ARG A 21 -5.42 -8.52 -5.21
C ARG A 21 -6.34 -7.86 -4.16
N SER A 22 -7.48 -7.34 -4.60
CA SER A 22 -8.41 -6.61 -3.73
C SER A 22 -9.03 -7.47 -2.63
N ARG A 23 -8.97 -8.81 -2.77
CA ARG A 23 -9.54 -9.82 -1.86
C ARG A 23 -8.47 -10.63 -1.14
N ALA A 24 -7.23 -10.13 -1.06
CA ALA A 24 -6.09 -10.84 -0.46
C ALA A 24 -5.65 -12.13 -1.19
N CYS A 25 -6.09 -12.35 -2.43
CA CYS A 25 -5.68 -13.50 -3.25
C CYS A 25 -4.39 -13.19 -4.04
N TRP A 26 -3.34 -12.70 -3.37
CA TRP A 26 -2.11 -12.25 -4.03
C TRP A 26 -1.35 -13.37 -4.75
N THR A 27 -1.33 -14.58 -4.19
CA THR A 27 -0.64 -15.72 -4.81
C THR A 27 -1.27 -16.06 -6.16
N ASP A 28 -2.60 -16.10 -6.22
CA ASP A 28 -3.33 -16.36 -7.47
C ASP A 28 -3.14 -15.20 -8.46
N ALA A 29 -3.21 -13.95 -7.98
CA ALA A 29 -2.95 -12.77 -8.81
C ALA A 29 -1.53 -12.79 -9.40
N ALA A 30 -0.53 -13.17 -8.60
CA ALA A 30 0.86 -13.29 -9.02
C ALA A 30 1.09 -14.45 -10.01
N ALA A 31 0.35 -15.55 -9.86
CA ALA A 31 0.40 -16.70 -10.77
C ALA A 31 -0.12 -16.35 -12.17
N LEU A 32 -1.16 -15.51 -12.27
CA LEU A 32 -1.66 -15.03 -13.57
C LEU A 32 -0.59 -14.27 -14.39
N LEU A 33 0.39 -13.67 -13.72
CA LEU A 33 1.45 -12.90 -14.34
C LEU A 33 2.72 -13.72 -14.62
N GLU A 34 2.83 -14.96 -14.12
CA GLU A 34 4.08 -15.72 -14.09
C GLU A 34 4.73 -15.86 -15.47
N ARG A 35 3.96 -16.25 -16.50
CA ARG A 35 4.50 -16.42 -17.85
C ARG A 35 4.98 -15.10 -18.48
N LEU A 36 4.23 -14.01 -18.28
CA LEU A 36 4.60 -12.69 -18.82
C LEU A 36 5.80 -12.11 -18.07
N ALA A 37 5.85 -12.32 -16.75
CA ALA A 37 6.94 -11.89 -15.88
C ALA A 37 8.30 -12.52 -16.24
N ALA A 38 8.34 -13.58 -17.03
CA ALA A 38 9.59 -14.17 -17.51
C ALA A 38 10.31 -13.28 -18.55
N THR A 39 9.58 -12.40 -19.26
CA THR A 39 10.14 -11.63 -20.39
C THR A 39 9.77 -10.15 -20.38
N ASP A 40 8.75 -9.74 -19.60
CA ASP A 40 8.27 -8.37 -19.55
C ASP A 40 8.59 -7.74 -18.18
N ALA A 41 9.41 -6.70 -18.16
CA ALA A 41 9.86 -6.03 -16.95
C ALA A 41 8.70 -5.46 -16.11
N ARG A 42 7.65 -4.95 -16.77
CA ARG A 42 6.48 -4.38 -16.10
C ARG A 42 5.65 -5.47 -15.41
N ALA A 43 5.38 -6.59 -16.07
CA ALA A 43 4.68 -7.73 -15.50
C ALA A 43 5.48 -8.37 -14.36
N ALA A 44 6.81 -8.47 -14.50
CA ALA A 44 7.70 -8.95 -13.45
C ALA A 44 7.63 -8.06 -12.20
N LEU A 45 7.68 -6.74 -12.39
CA LEU A 45 7.54 -5.77 -11.31
C LEU A 45 6.17 -5.84 -10.63
N GLN A 46 5.09 -5.95 -11.41
CA GLN A 46 3.74 -6.11 -10.88
C GLN A 46 3.60 -7.38 -10.05
N ARG A 47 4.17 -8.50 -10.52
CA ARG A 47 4.21 -9.76 -9.77
C ARG A 47 4.99 -9.62 -8.46
N ALA A 48 6.15 -8.96 -8.49
CA ALA A 48 6.93 -8.68 -7.28
C ALA A 48 6.16 -7.80 -6.29
N ALA A 49 5.47 -6.76 -6.76
CA ALA A 49 4.66 -5.89 -5.91
C ALA A 49 3.49 -6.62 -5.22
N LEU A 50 2.80 -7.53 -5.92
CA LEU A 50 1.74 -8.37 -5.34
C LEU A 50 2.28 -9.27 -4.22
N LEU A 51 3.43 -9.91 -4.44
CA LEU A 51 4.05 -10.78 -3.44
C LEU A 51 4.62 -9.97 -2.26
N GLY A 52 5.13 -8.76 -2.51
CA GLY A 52 5.55 -7.83 -1.46
C GLY A 52 4.39 -7.31 -0.61
N GLU A 53 3.24 -7.00 -1.23
CA GLU A 53 2.01 -6.63 -0.51
C GLU A 53 1.51 -7.79 0.34
N ARG A 54 1.52 -9.03 -0.19
CA ARG A 54 1.22 -10.22 0.61
C ARG A 54 2.11 -10.32 1.86
N CYS A 55 3.42 -10.07 1.73
CA CYS A 55 4.32 -10.09 2.88
C CYS A 55 3.91 -9.08 3.95
N LEU A 56 3.51 -7.87 3.54
CA LEU A 56 3.06 -6.83 4.46
C LEU A 56 1.75 -7.20 5.19
N TYR A 57 0.84 -7.89 4.51
CA TYR A 57 -0.49 -8.19 5.03
C TYR A 57 -0.55 -9.52 5.80
N THR A 58 0.36 -10.44 5.54
CA THR A 58 0.33 -11.81 6.10
C THR A 58 1.59 -12.21 6.86
N GLU A 59 2.63 -11.37 6.85
CA GLU A 59 3.96 -11.64 7.41
C GLU A 59 4.64 -12.89 6.83
N GLN A 60 4.15 -13.40 5.70
CA GLN A 60 4.60 -14.63 5.06
C GLN A 60 4.99 -14.41 3.59
N GLY A 61 5.75 -15.35 3.02
CA GLY A 61 6.05 -15.37 1.58
C GLY A 61 7.27 -14.57 1.14
N TRP A 62 8.11 -14.14 2.09
CA TRP A 62 9.29 -13.28 1.85
C TRP A 62 10.26 -13.82 0.80
N ALA A 63 10.55 -15.13 0.81
CA ALA A 63 11.47 -15.72 -0.16
C ALA A 63 10.96 -15.58 -1.60
N ALA A 64 9.67 -15.89 -1.83
CA ALA A 64 9.05 -15.76 -3.15
C ALA A 64 8.98 -14.30 -3.62
N ALA A 65 8.73 -13.35 -2.71
CA ALA A 65 8.75 -11.92 -3.02
C ALA A 65 10.16 -11.43 -3.40
N GLU A 66 11.19 -11.87 -2.67
CA GLU A 66 12.58 -11.53 -2.96
C GLU A 66 13.03 -12.10 -4.31
N ASP A 67 12.70 -13.35 -4.63
CA ASP A 67 13.02 -13.97 -5.91
C ASP A 67 12.31 -13.29 -7.08
N ALA A 68 11.01 -12.98 -6.93
CA ALA A 68 10.25 -12.24 -7.94
C ALA A 68 10.83 -10.84 -8.17
N LEU A 69 11.26 -10.16 -7.11
CA LEU A 69 11.86 -8.84 -7.21
C LEU A 69 13.24 -8.89 -7.90
N ARG A 70 14.08 -9.88 -7.60
CA ARG A 70 15.35 -10.08 -8.32
C ARG A 70 15.12 -10.31 -9.81
N ALA A 71 14.10 -11.08 -10.18
CA ALA A 71 13.74 -11.29 -11.58
C ALA A 71 13.29 -9.97 -12.25
N ALA A 72 12.48 -9.16 -11.57
CA ALA A 72 12.07 -7.85 -12.07
C ALA A 72 13.25 -6.87 -12.24
N GLU A 73 14.20 -6.88 -11.32
CA GLU A 73 15.43 -6.08 -11.42
C GLU A 73 16.33 -6.53 -12.58
N ALA A 74 16.42 -7.83 -12.84
CA ALA A 74 17.20 -8.37 -13.95
C ALA A 74 16.64 -8.00 -15.33
N LEU A 75 15.32 -7.84 -15.44
CA LEU A 75 14.62 -7.42 -16.66
C LEU A 75 14.57 -5.90 -16.86
N ALA A 76 14.87 -5.11 -15.82
CA ALA A 76 14.81 -3.65 -15.90
C ALA A 76 16.01 -3.09 -16.69
N HIS A 77 15.72 -2.41 -17.82
CA HIS A 77 16.75 -1.93 -18.72
C HIS A 77 16.85 -0.40 -18.74
N ASN A 78 15.71 0.30 -18.80
CA ASN A 78 15.70 1.76 -18.78
C ASN A 78 15.63 2.34 -17.36
N ASP A 79 15.93 3.63 -17.21
CA ASP A 79 15.96 4.29 -15.89
C ASP A 79 14.59 4.29 -15.20
N GLY A 80 13.49 4.38 -15.96
CA GLY A 80 12.14 4.28 -15.41
C GLY A 80 11.87 2.93 -14.77
N GLU A 81 12.20 1.83 -15.46
CA GLU A 81 12.08 0.46 -14.96
C GLU A 81 13.00 0.21 -13.77
N ARG A 82 14.27 0.62 -13.87
CA ARG A 82 15.26 0.46 -12.78
C ARG A 82 14.86 1.26 -11.55
N GLY A 83 14.32 2.46 -11.75
CA GLY A 83 13.79 3.30 -10.68
C GLY A 83 12.56 2.69 -10.01
N ALA A 84 11.65 2.11 -10.79
CA ALA A 84 10.48 1.41 -10.27
C ALA A 84 10.85 0.13 -9.50
N ALA A 85 11.79 -0.67 -10.02
CA ALA A 85 12.33 -1.85 -9.34
C ALA A 85 13.05 -1.48 -8.04
N ALA A 86 13.87 -0.43 -8.04
CA ALA A 86 14.50 0.10 -6.82
C ALA A 86 13.45 0.61 -5.81
N CYS A 87 12.34 1.17 -6.28
CA CYS A 87 11.23 1.60 -5.43
C CYS A 87 10.55 0.40 -4.75
N GLU A 88 10.29 -0.69 -5.48
CA GLU A 88 9.76 -1.94 -4.90
C GLU A 88 10.75 -2.61 -3.94
N ARG A 89 12.06 -2.58 -4.24
CA ARG A 89 13.10 -3.03 -3.32
C ARG A 89 13.08 -2.28 -2.00
N GLY A 90 12.95 -0.95 -2.07
CA GLY A 90 12.79 -0.11 -0.90
C GLY A 90 11.58 -0.51 -0.06
N GLN A 91 10.45 -0.79 -0.71
CA GLN A 91 9.22 -1.22 -0.02
C GLN A 91 9.37 -2.57 0.67
N LEU A 92 9.96 -3.57 0.00
CA LEU A 92 10.12 -4.91 0.58
C LEU A 92 11.06 -4.87 1.80
N ALA A 93 12.17 -4.14 1.71
CA ALA A 93 13.10 -3.92 2.82
C ALA A 93 12.45 -3.15 3.98
N TYR A 94 11.65 -2.12 3.68
CA TYR A 94 10.85 -1.40 4.66
C TYR A 94 9.89 -2.34 5.39
N SER A 95 9.08 -3.11 4.67
CA SER A 95 8.11 -4.03 5.28
C SER A 95 8.78 -5.09 6.16
N ALA A 96 9.92 -5.64 5.73
CA ALA A 96 10.67 -6.62 6.51
C ALA A 96 11.20 -6.05 7.83
N THR A 97 11.60 -4.76 7.81
CA THR A 97 12.07 -4.06 9.01
C THR A 97 10.91 -3.73 9.94
N LEU A 98 9.84 -3.17 9.38
CA LEU A 98 8.63 -2.79 10.12
C LEU A 98 8.03 -3.98 10.89
N LEU A 99 7.99 -5.15 10.25
CA LEU A 99 7.40 -6.37 10.81
C LEU A 99 8.40 -7.21 11.63
N GLY A 100 9.61 -6.69 11.90
CA GLY A 100 10.60 -7.39 12.73
C GLY A 100 11.19 -8.67 12.13
N VAL A 101 10.96 -8.95 10.84
CA VAL A 101 11.48 -10.14 10.15
C VAL A 101 13.01 -10.06 9.99
N ARG A 102 13.50 -8.89 9.58
CA ARG A 102 14.92 -8.56 9.50
C ARG A 102 15.09 -7.05 9.42
N ASP A 103 16.02 -6.49 10.18
CA ASP A 103 16.40 -5.09 10.01
C ASP A 103 17.10 -4.88 8.66
N ARG A 104 16.41 -4.15 7.77
CA ARG A 104 16.83 -3.78 6.42
C ARG A 104 16.63 -2.28 6.21
N ALA A 105 16.66 -1.46 7.27
CA ALA A 105 16.39 -0.03 7.18
C ALA A 105 17.36 0.71 6.23
N ASP A 106 18.65 0.36 6.26
CA ASP A 106 19.66 0.95 5.37
C ASP A 106 19.46 0.55 3.91
N GLU A 107 19.08 -0.70 3.66
CA GLU A 107 18.74 -1.17 2.31
C GLU A 107 17.52 -0.42 1.78
N ALA A 108 16.48 -0.25 2.61
CA ALA A 108 15.28 0.49 2.25
C ALA A 108 15.62 1.94 1.87
N ARG A 109 16.37 2.64 2.73
CA ARG A 109 16.85 4.01 2.45
C ARG A 109 17.66 4.11 1.17
N SER A 110 18.63 3.21 0.99
CA SER A 110 19.50 3.18 -0.18
C SER A 110 18.70 2.94 -1.47
N ALA A 111 17.78 1.97 -1.46
CA ALA A 111 16.96 1.63 -2.62
C ALA A 111 15.98 2.75 -2.99
N LEU A 112 15.30 3.37 -2.02
CA LEU A 112 14.44 4.53 -2.28
C LEU A 112 15.25 5.77 -2.73
N GLY A 113 16.49 5.93 -2.26
CA GLY A 113 17.43 6.93 -2.76
C GLY A 113 17.79 6.71 -4.23
N ARG A 114 18.10 5.47 -4.61
CA ARG A 114 18.33 5.10 -6.02
C ARG A 114 17.09 5.34 -6.88
N ALA A 115 15.91 4.95 -6.41
CA ALA A 115 14.66 5.23 -7.10
C ALA A 115 14.44 6.73 -7.34
N ALA A 116 14.77 7.58 -6.36
CA ALA A 116 14.65 9.03 -6.49
C ALA A 116 15.61 9.65 -7.51
N ALA A 117 16.80 9.05 -7.69
CA ALA A 117 17.77 9.47 -8.69
C ALA A 117 17.34 9.10 -10.12
N LEU A 118 16.62 7.98 -10.28
CA LEU A 118 16.22 7.43 -11.57
C LEU A 118 14.84 7.91 -12.03
N LEU A 119 13.93 8.22 -11.10
CA LEU A 119 12.57 8.68 -11.40
C LEU A 119 12.51 10.21 -11.36
N PRO A 120 12.47 10.92 -12.50
CA PRO A 120 12.43 12.37 -12.51
C PRO A 120 11.13 12.91 -11.88
N PRO A 121 11.10 14.19 -11.48
CA PRO A 121 9.87 14.85 -11.09
C PRO A 121 8.79 14.70 -12.18
N GLY A 122 7.56 14.37 -11.80
CA GLY A 122 6.46 14.16 -12.74
C GLY A 122 6.41 12.77 -13.40
N ALA A 123 7.41 11.90 -13.21
CA ALA A 123 7.31 10.52 -13.67
C ALA A 123 6.13 9.79 -12.99
N PRO A 124 5.43 8.87 -13.68
CA PRO A 124 4.28 8.16 -13.09
C PRO A 124 4.57 7.46 -11.75
N GLY A 125 5.78 6.92 -11.58
CA GLY A 125 6.21 6.26 -10.34
C GLY A 125 6.59 7.20 -9.19
N ARG A 126 6.63 8.52 -9.41
CA ARG A 126 7.15 9.49 -8.45
C ARG A 126 6.24 9.65 -7.23
N ALA A 127 4.93 9.66 -7.42
CA ALA A 127 3.97 9.79 -6.32
C ALA A 127 4.06 8.59 -5.35
N LEU A 128 4.15 7.37 -5.89
CA LEU A 128 4.33 6.16 -5.08
C LEU A 128 5.66 6.17 -4.32
N LEU A 129 6.75 6.62 -4.95
CA LEU A 129 8.03 6.79 -4.28
C LEU A 129 7.96 7.79 -3.12
N ASP A 130 7.34 8.95 -3.32
CA ASP A 130 7.14 9.93 -2.26
C ASP A 130 6.31 9.35 -1.10
N PHE A 131 5.27 8.57 -1.40
CA PHE A 131 4.48 7.88 -0.38
C PHE A 131 5.34 6.91 0.45
N ARG A 132 6.15 6.06 -0.19
CA ARG A 132 7.01 5.08 0.49
C ARG A 132 8.11 5.74 1.34
N ARG A 133 8.64 6.88 0.89
CA ARG A 133 9.55 7.70 1.69
C ARG A 133 8.84 8.32 2.90
N GLY A 134 7.56 8.65 2.77
CA GLY A 134 6.71 9.04 3.89
C GLY A 134 6.58 7.94 4.94
N LEU A 135 6.31 6.69 4.52
CA LEU A 135 6.24 5.54 5.42
C LEU A 135 7.54 5.33 6.20
N MET A 136 8.68 5.50 5.54
CA MET A 136 9.99 5.42 6.18
C MET A 136 10.23 6.51 7.22
N ALA A 137 9.84 7.74 6.88
CA ALA A 137 9.98 8.87 7.79
C ALA A 137 9.06 8.73 9.01
N GLU A 138 7.84 8.25 8.80
CA GLU A 138 6.86 8.04 9.86
C GLU A 138 7.28 6.91 10.80
N ASN A 139 7.57 5.73 10.25
CA ASN A 139 7.61 4.51 11.08
C ASN A 139 9.01 4.09 11.50
N LEU A 140 10.06 4.45 10.74
CA LEU A 140 11.43 4.01 11.04
C LEU A 140 12.41 5.16 11.34
N SER A 141 12.00 6.43 11.16
CA SER A 141 12.87 7.60 11.37
C SER A 141 12.31 8.57 12.39
N ASP A 142 11.12 8.31 12.95
CA ASP A 142 10.38 9.16 13.90
C ASP A 142 10.39 10.65 13.51
N SER A 143 10.11 10.93 12.24
CA SER A 143 10.18 12.27 11.66
C SER A 143 8.83 12.66 11.04
N PRO A 144 7.80 12.98 11.86
CA PRO A 144 6.44 13.24 11.40
C PRO A 144 6.32 14.41 10.43
N GLN A 145 7.18 15.45 10.55
CA GLN A 145 7.17 16.59 9.62
C GLN A 145 7.64 16.17 8.22
N ALA A 146 8.68 15.33 8.14
CA ALA A 146 9.15 14.79 6.86
C ALA A 146 8.14 13.82 6.25
N ALA A 147 7.48 13.00 7.09
CA ALA A 147 6.40 12.12 6.65
C ALA A 147 5.24 12.93 6.05
N ARG A 148 4.74 13.95 6.76
CA ARG A 148 3.68 14.85 6.28
C ARG A 148 4.04 15.51 4.95
N ALA A 149 5.26 16.03 4.81
CA ALA A 149 5.72 16.64 3.56
C ALA A 149 5.76 15.63 2.40
N ALA A 150 6.21 14.40 2.66
CA ALA A 150 6.25 13.34 1.68
C ALA A 150 4.84 12.87 1.25
N TYR A 151 3.94 12.67 2.21
CA TYR A 151 2.56 12.30 1.93
C TYR A 151 1.81 13.39 1.15
N ARG A 152 2.03 14.68 1.44
CA ARG A 152 1.44 15.78 0.65
C ARG A 152 1.93 15.78 -0.80
N ARG A 153 3.23 15.52 -1.05
CA ARG A 153 3.74 15.37 -2.42
C ARG A 153 3.13 14.18 -3.14
N ALA A 154 3.04 13.03 -2.45
CA ALA A 154 2.40 11.84 -2.99
C ALA A 154 0.92 12.08 -3.32
N HIS A 155 0.20 12.76 -2.43
CA HIS A 155 -1.21 13.13 -2.60
C HIS A 155 -1.40 14.02 -3.84
N ALA A 156 -0.62 15.11 -3.94
CA ALA A 156 -0.65 16.00 -5.09
C ALA A 156 -0.33 15.25 -6.40
N GLY A 157 0.65 14.33 -6.37
CA GLY A 157 1.01 13.50 -7.51
C GLY A 157 -0.10 12.54 -7.94
N ALA A 158 -0.75 11.87 -6.98
CA ALA A 158 -1.86 10.94 -7.21
C ALA A 158 -3.14 11.66 -7.69
N THR A 159 -3.32 12.93 -7.34
CA THR A 159 -4.40 13.77 -7.86
C THR A 159 -4.10 14.27 -9.27
N ALA A 160 -2.87 14.72 -9.53
CA ALA A 160 -2.47 15.24 -10.84
C ALA A 160 -2.43 14.14 -11.92
N HIS A 161 -2.01 12.93 -11.54
CA HIS A 161 -2.06 11.73 -12.37
C HIS A 161 -2.95 10.72 -11.64
N PRO A 162 -4.25 10.64 -11.99
CA PRO A 162 -5.24 9.92 -11.20
C PRO A 162 -4.80 8.50 -10.81
N ASP A 163 -4.46 8.32 -9.54
CA ASP A 163 -4.20 7.04 -8.88
C ASP A 163 -5.05 6.98 -7.61
N PRO A 164 -6.33 6.59 -7.73
CA PRO A 164 -7.27 6.66 -6.62
C PRO A 164 -6.87 5.71 -5.47
N LEU A 165 -6.26 4.55 -5.76
CA LEU A 165 -5.78 3.68 -4.70
C LEU A 165 -4.67 4.36 -3.88
N LEU A 166 -3.66 4.94 -4.53
CA LEU A 166 -2.61 5.68 -3.84
C LEU A 166 -3.18 6.89 -3.10
N LEU A 167 -4.15 7.59 -3.69
CA LEU A 167 -4.86 8.70 -3.06
C LEU A 167 -5.50 8.25 -1.74
N SER A 168 -6.17 7.09 -1.72
CA SER A 168 -6.75 6.51 -0.51
C SER A 168 -5.69 6.21 0.58
N PHE A 169 -4.47 5.84 0.19
CA PHE A 169 -3.38 5.62 1.15
C PHE A 169 -2.90 6.95 1.73
N THR A 170 -2.70 7.96 0.90
CA THR A 170 -2.25 9.28 1.37
C THR A 170 -3.26 9.94 2.29
N TRP A 171 -4.57 9.83 2.00
CA TRP A 171 -5.64 10.29 2.88
C TRP A 171 -5.54 9.65 4.27
N ARG A 172 -5.44 8.32 4.34
CA ARG A 172 -5.32 7.59 5.62
C ARG A 172 -4.11 8.04 6.42
N HIS A 173 -2.95 8.14 5.79
CA HIS A 173 -1.72 8.48 6.50
C HIS A 173 -1.69 9.96 6.95
N LEU A 174 -2.19 10.89 6.13
CA LEU A 174 -2.33 12.30 6.55
C LEU A 174 -3.33 12.43 7.71
N ALA A 175 -4.45 11.70 7.67
CA ALA A 175 -5.42 11.65 8.75
C ALA A 175 -4.84 11.07 10.05
N GLY A 176 -4.02 10.02 9.97
CA GLY A 176 -3.32 9.48 11.13
C GLY A 176 -2.38 10.48 11.78
N LEU A 177 -1.65 11.28 10.99
CA LEU A 177 -0.83 12.37 11.51
C LEU A 177 -1.68 13.50 12.12
N ALA A 178 -2.84 13.83 11.54
CA ALA A 178 -3.77 14.80 12.10
C ALA A 178 -4.35 14.32 13.44
N LEU A 179 -4.72 13.04 13.54
CA LEU A 179 -5.24 12.44 14.78
C LEU A 179 -4.20 12.52 15.90
N ARG A 180 -2.93 12.20 15.59
CA ARG A 180 -1.80 12.31 16.54
C ARG A 180 -1.58 13.74 17.04
N ASP A 181 -1.85 14.74 16.20
CA ASP A 181 -1.74 16.16 16.54
C ASP A 181 -2.99 16.68 17.27
N GLY A 182 -4.01 15.84 17.49
CA GLY A 182 -5.26 16.21 18.16
C GLY A 182 -6.31 16.86 17.24
N GLU A 183 -6.04 16.94 15.94
CA GLU A 183 -6.90 17.55 14.93
C GLU A 183 -8.01 16.59 14.49
N LEU A 184 -8.92 16.27 15.42
CA LEU A 184 -9.93 15.21 15.27
C LEU A 184 -10.83 15.38 14.05
N ALA A 185 -11.25 16.62 13.74
CA ALA A 185 -12.12 16.89 12.59
C ALA A 185 -11.41 16.62 11.26
N GLU A 186 -10.14 17.02 11.14
CA GLU A 186 -9.32 16.76 9.95
C GLU A 186 -9.04 15.26 9.80
N ALA A 187 -8.70 14.59 10.90
CA ALA A 187 -8.50 13.14 10.93
C ALA A 187 -9.73 12.38 10.45
N ARG A 188 -10.91 12.69 11.02
CA ARG A 188 -12.18 12.05 10.64
C ARG A 188 -12.50 12.26 9.16
N HIS A 189 -12.30 13.48 8.65
CA HIS A 189 -12.52 13.77 7.23
C HIS A 189 -11.59 12.93 6.33
N GLY A 190 -10.29 12.90 6.63
CA GLY A 190 -9.34 12.15 5.80
C GLY A 190 -9.54 10.63 5.88
N PHE A 191 -9.91 10.08 7.04
CA PHE A 191 -10.28 8.66 7.15
C PHE A 191 -11.55 8.33 6.37
N ALA A 192 -12.56 9.21 6.40
CA ALA A 192 -13.79 9.03 5.63
C ALA A 192 -13.52 9.05 4.11
N GLU A 193 -12.68 9.98 3.61
CA GLU A 193 -12.29 10.01 2.20
C GLU A 193 -11.49 8.76 1.80
N SER A 194 -10.58 8.30 2.66
CA SER A 194 -9.87 7.04 2.44
C SER A 194 -10.83 5.85 2.34
N LEU A 195 -11.84 5.78 3.20
CA LEU A 195 -12.82 4.69 3.19
C LEU A 195 -13.67 4.73 1.92
N ARG A 196 -14.25 5.89 1.61
CA ARG A 196 -15.09 6.11 0.42
C ARG A 196 -14.39 5.65 -0.86
N ILE A 197 -13.15 6.07 -1.07
CA ILE A 197 -12.38 5.69 -2.27
C ILE A 197 -12.15 4.18 -2.32
N ARG A 198 -11.84 3.52 -1.19
CA ARG A 198 -11.60 2.07 -1.18
C ARG A 198 -12.88 1.27 -1.46
N GLU A 199 -14.02 1.75 -0.98
CA GLU A 199 -15.32 1.16 -1.29
C GLU A 199 -15.66 1.29 -2.78
N GLU A 200 -15.50 2.49 -3.35
CA GLU A 200 -15.70 2.75 -4.78
C GLU A 200 -14.80 1.87 -5.67
N LEU A 201 -13.56 1.62 -5.23
CA LEU A 201 -12.61 0.76 -5.93
C LEU A 201 -12.85 -0.75 -5.72
N GLY A 202 -13.68 -1.13 -4.75
CA GLY A 202 -13.81 -2.52 -4.31
C GLY A 202 -12.52 -3.09 -3.72
N TYR A 203 -11.70 -2.27 -3.07
CA TYR A 203 -10.44 -2.65 -2.41
C TYR A 203 -10.68 -3.25 -1.01
N LEU A 204 -11.35 -4.40 -0.98
CA LEU A 204 -11.89 -5.02 0.24
C LEU A 204 -10.84 -5.28 1.33
N VAL A 205 -9.64 -5.74 0.94
CA VAL A 205 -8.54 -5.98 1.89
C VAL A 205 -8.06 -4.72 2.61
N GLY A 206 -8.30 -3.53 2.02
CA GLY A 206 -8.02 -2.24 2.64
C GLY A 206 -9.23 -1.59 3.33
N THR A 207 -10.43 -2.14 3.20
CA THR A 207 -11.66 -1.59 3.79
C THR A 207 -11.71 -1.81 5.30
N ALA A 208 -11.40 -3.01 5.79
CA ALA A 208 -11.40 -3.27 7.24
C ALA A 208 -10.41 -2.36 8.01
N PRO A 209 -9.15 -2.17 7.56
CA PRO A 209 -8.27 -1.15 8.15
C PRO A 209 -8.80 0.28 8.07
N ALA A 210 -9.49 0.67 6.98
CA ALA A 210 -10.05 2.01 6.85
C ALA A 210 -11.18 2.27 7.85
N LEU A 211 -12.06 1.29 8.06
CA LEU A 211 -13.12 1.35 9.06
C LEU A 211 -12.55 1.46 10.48
N ALA A 212 -11.53 0.67 10.81
CA ALA A 212 -10.87 0.74 12.10
C ALA A 212 -10.24 2.12 12.35
N SER A 213 -9.52 2.68 11.36
CA SER A 213 -8.97 4.04 11.47
C SER A 213 -10.05 5.11 11.60
N LEU A 214 -11.18 5.00 10.89
CA LEU A 214 -12.29 5.94 11.06
C LEU A 214 -12.90 5.86 12.46
N ALA A 215 -13.01 4.66 13.03
CA ALA A 215 -13.51 4.45 14.39
C ALA A 215 -12.63 5.10 15.47
N GLU A 216 -11.32 5.22 15.23
CA GLU A 216 -10.40 5.93 16.14
C GLU A 216 -10.66 7.45 16.18
N ALA A 217 -11.19 8.02 15.10
CA ALA A 217 -11.50 9.44 14.99
C ALA A 217 -13.01 9.76 15.16
N GLU A 218 -13.83 8.78 15.54
CA GLU A 218 -15.28 8.96 15.70
C GLU A 218 -15.62 9.34 17.16
N PRO A 219 -16.12 10.56 17.41
CA PRO A 219 -16.45 11.01 18.77
C PRO A 219 -17.65 10.31 19.39
N ASP A 220 -18.61 9.81 18.59
CA ASP A 220 -19.74 9.03 19.10
C ASP A 220 -19.31 7.58 19.39
N PRO A 221 -19.30 7.13 20.66
CA PRO A 221 -18.87 5.78 21.01
C PRO A 221 -19.70 4.68 20.34
N GLU A 222 -21.00 4.89 20.13
CA GLU A 222 -21.88 3.90 19.48
C GLU A 222 -21.61 3.82 17.98
N ALA A 223 -21.31 4.94 17.33
CA ALA A 223 -20.86 4.96 15.94
C ALA A 223 -19.48 4.30 15.78
N ALA A 224 -18.53 4.60 16.67
CA ALA A 224 -17.21 3.98 16.67
C ALA A 224 -17.29 2.45 16.82
N GLU A 225 -18.15 1.96 17.73
CA GLU A 225 -18.33 0.52 17.93
C GLU A 225 -18.94 -0.18 16.71
N ARG A 226 -19.91 0.46 16.04
CA ARG A 226 -20.47 -0.05 14.78
C ARG A 226 -19.40 -0.16 13.68
N LEU A 227 -18.52 0.83 13.57
CA LEU A 227 -17.40 0.80 12.62
C LEU A 227 -16.42 -0.35 12.92
N ARG A 228 -16.06 -0.55 14.20
CA ARG A 228 -15.19 -1.66 14.63
C ARG A 228 -15.84 -3.03 14.40
N ALA A 229 -17.15 -3.15 14.63
CA ALA A 229 -17.90 -4.38 14.40
C ALA A 229 -17.90 -4.76 12.91
N GLU A 230 -18.11 -3.81 12.00
CA GLU A 230 -18.05 -4.08 10.56
C GLU A 230 -16.61 -4.37 10.10
N ALA A 231 -15.61 -3.64 10.62
CA ALA A 231 -14.20 -3.95 10.37
C ALA A 231 -13.86 -5.40 10.78
N SER A 232 -14.35 -5.84 11.95
CA SER A 232 -14.16 -7.20 12.46
C SER A 232 -14.85 -8.25 11.59
N ARG A 233 -16.05 -7.96 11.08
CA ARG A 233 -16.76 -8.85 10.16
C ARG A 233 -15.99 -9.04 8.86
N LEU A 234 -15.50 -7.96 8.25
CA LEU A 234 -14.72 -8.02 7.02
C LEU A 234 -13.36 -8.71 7.24
N PHE A 235 -12.69 -8.44 8.36
CA PHE A 235 -11.45 -9.10 8.75
C PHE A 235 -11.61 -10.63 8.83
N ARG A 236 -12.70 -11.10 9.46
CA ARG A 236 -13.02 -12.55 9.51
C ARG A 236 -13.35 -13.11 8.13
N LEU A 237 -14.11 -12.37 7.30
CA LEU A 237 -14.45 -12.78 5.94
C LEU A 237 -13.20 -12.99 5.07
N LEU A 238 -12.15 -12.19 5.30
CA LEU A 238 -10.87 -12.27 4.62
C LEU A 238 -9.87 -13.22 5.29
N GLY A 239 -10.31 -14.04 6.25
CA GLY A 239 -9.48 -15.06 6.88
C GLY A 239 -8.44 -14.52 7.87
N GLY A 240 -8.69 -13.36 8.50
CA GLY A 240 -7.79 -12.79 9.48
C GLY A 240 -6.64 -11.98 8.87
N VAL A 241 -6.88 -11.35 7.72
CA VAL A 241 -5.91 -10.52 6.99
C VAL A 241 -6.42 -9.07 6.92
N PRO A 242 -5.57 -8.04 7.16
CA PRO A 242 -4.16 -8.14 7.53
C PRO A 242 -3.92 -8.58 8.98
N THR A 243 -2.86 -9.36 9.23
CA THR A 243 -2.54 -9.96 10.54
C THR A 243 -2.46 -8.94 11.68
N TRP A 244 -1.82 -7.79 11.44
CA TRP A 244 -1.67 -6.71 12.41
C TRP A 244 -2.98 -5.99 12.79
N LEU A 245 -4.07 -6.17 12.03
CA LEU A 245 -5.35 -5.55 12.36
C LEU A 245 -6.00 -6.19 13.59
N ALA A 246 -5.66 -7.45 13.91
CA ALA A 246 -6.24 -8.17 15.04
C ALA A 246 -6.07 -7.43 16.38
N GLU A 247 -4.95 -6.73 16.57
CA GLU A 247 -4.64 -5.97 17.79
C GLU A 247 -5.52 -4.72 17.95
N HIS A 248 -6.12 -4.23 16.87
CA HIS A 248 -6.91 -3.01 16.82
C HIS A 248 -8.42 -3.27 16.81
N LEU A 249 -8.82 -4.55 16.81
CA LEU A 249 -10.22 -4.96 16.75
C LEU A 249 -10.65 -5.59 18.09
N PRO A 250 -11.92 -5.41 18.49
CA PRO A 250 -12.44 -6.06 19.68
C PRO A 250 -12.34 -7.59 19.54
N THR A 251 -11.84 -8.24 20.59
CA THR A 251 -11.88 -9.71 20.67
C THR A 251 -13.35 -10.13 20.74
N ALA A 252 -13.78 -11.05 19.86
CA ALA A 252 -15.14 -11.57 19.93
C ALA A 252 -15.35 -12.24 21.30
N ALA A 253 -16.39 -11.83 22.02
CA ALA A 253 -16.89 -12.50 23.21
C ALA A 253 -17.54 -13.85 22.87
#